data_AF-A0A2V1E0Z0-F1
#
_entry.id   AF-A0A2V1E0Z0-F1
#
_cell.length_a   1.000
_cell.length_b   1.000
_cell.length_c   1.000
_cell.angle_alpha   90.00
_cell.angle_beta   90.00
_cell.angle_gamma   90.00
#
_symmetry.space_group_name_H-M   'P 1'
#
loop_
_entity.id
_entity.type
_entity.pdbx_description
1 polymer ?
#
loop_
_entity_poly.entity_id
_entity_poly.type
_entity_poly.pdbx_seq_one_letter_code
_entity_poly.pdbx_strand_id
1 'polypeptide(L)'
;MVWEDMLSGHNQDSRQLIAMKSEVIHIINETLSHPEAERKLSDLNIISIIQLVEAEIMGCYDEVVSVHLLGLEEMIWRRGGLLKLGGQGTVAAMTAAIVYLDAIIRERLPTRMFLDYCVPYLHPVPIDHFVWESPVYCPRAEFLSAAGTAVCSKATLELLRKLCHVTDAYLYHTKYGFEAVGSTSFGDRRQYKCARANQHVALSEQNSNMFNEVYGYIFALEPSEDAVYECIRLVSLVYIFAITHRIPFSRAGQAPAVLAAFARKGNMNSIHQPSTFPQSSARVQRADIPLALLSSLNQTDIQGMWSELAGTLHWFLLVAAATAHPLSSRPTSQFYGEQNTDRAFTLAGYSGNTDTGREHERQTWVRKCLSSHACRIAIRLGFQCPTSTVIAQRRLLGIQELLG
;
A
#
# COMPACT_ATOMS: atom_id res chain seq x y z
N MET A 1 20.90 -4.19 2.90
CA MET A 1 21.10 -4.97 1.66
C MET A 1 20.08 -4.68 0.57
N VAL A 2 18.80 -5.09 0.64
CA VAL A 2 17.84 -4.78 -0.47
C VAL A 2 17.74 -3.27 -0.75
N TRP A 3 17.67 -2.49 0.32
CA TRP A 3 17.72 -1.03 0.25
C TRP A 3 19.01 -0.49 -0.40
N GLU A 4 20.15 -1.10 -0.14
CA GLU A 4 21.45 -0.68 -0.70
C GLU A 4 21.53 -0.98 -2.19
N ASP A 5 20.98 -2.12 -2.63
CA ASP A 5 20.86 -2.46 -4.05
C ASP A 5 19.97 -1.46 -4.79
N MET A 6 18.85 -1.06 -4.19
CA MET A 6 18.00 -0.01 -4.72
C MET A 6 18.70 1.36 -4.72
N LEU A 7 19.50 1.70 -3.70
CA LEU A 7 20.29 2.95 -3.76
C LEU A 7 21.37 2.90 -4.85
N SER A 8 21.88 1.71 -5.17
CA SER A 8 22.93 1.48 -6.16
C SER A 8 22.39 1.38 -7.61
N GLY A 9 21.09 1.52 -7.82
CA GLY A 9 20.50 1.39 -9.17
C GLY A 9 20.37 -0.05 -9.66
N HIS A 10 20.51 -1.05 -8.79
CA HIS A 10 20.42 -2.45 -9.19
C HIS A 10 18.96 -2.87 -9.38
N ASN A 11 18.54 -3.11 -10.63
CA ASN A 11 17.22 -3.66 -10.92
C ASN A 11 17.02 -5.08 -10.36
N GLN A 12 18.08 -5.87 -10.32
CA GLN A 12 18.10 -7.22 -9.74
C GLN A 12 18.85 -7.23 -8.41
N ASP A 13 18.71 -8.32 -7.66
CA ASP A 13 19.47 -8.52 -6.42
C ASP A 13 20.96 -8.67 -6.71
N SER A 14 21.80 -8.02 -5.89
CA SER A 14 23.25 -8.24 -5.94
C SER A 14 23.62 -9.65 -5.52
N ARG A 15 24.82 -10.11 -5.91
CA ARG A 15 25.37 -11.40 -5.48
C ARG A 15 25.39 -11.52 -3.95
N GLN A 16 25.72 -10.43 -3.26
CA GLN A 16 25.74 -10.37 -1.81
C GLN A 16 24.34 -10.58 -1.23
N LEU A 17 23.31 -9.92 -1.78
CA LEU A 17 21.93 -10.10 -1.33
C LEU A 17 21.41 -11.51 -1.58
N ILE A 18 21.71 -12.09 -2.75
CA ILE A 18 21.37 -13.48 -3.07
C ILE A 18 22.02 -14.45 -2.07
N ALA A 19 23.30 -14.25 -1.74
CA ALA A 19 24.00 -15.08 -0.76
C ALA A 19 23.37 -14.96 0.63
N MET A 20 23.03 -13.75 1.08
CA MET A 20 22.36 -13.54 2.36
C MET A 20 20.97 -14.19 2.40
N LYS A 21 20.14 -14.02 1.37
CA LYS A 21 18.81 -14.68 1.28
C LYS A 21 18.95 -16.20 1.31
N SER A 22 19.93 -16.76 0.59
CA SER A 22 20.21 -18.19 0.59
C SER A 22 20.59 -18.71 1.97
N GLU A 23 21.40 -17.96 2.72
CA GLU A 23 21.77 -18.32 4.10
C GLU A 23 20.56 -18.30 5.05
N VAL A 24 19.69 -17.27 4.95
CA VAL A 24 18.46 -17.21 5.76
C VAL A 24 17.53 -18.38 5.45
N ILE A 25 17.38 -18.73 4.16
CA ILE A 25 16.61 -19.92 3.73
C ILE A 25 17.23 -21.20 4.30
N HIS A 26 18.55 -21.33 4.29
CA HIS A 26 19.25 -22.48 4.86
C HIS A 26 18.95 -22.63 6.36
N ILE A 27 19.07 -21.55 7.14
CA ILE A 27 18.77 -21.53 8.58
C ILE A 27 17.31 -21.91 8.87
N ILE A 28 16.37 -21.39 8.07
CA ILE A 28 14.94 -21.74 8.19
C ILE A 28 14.75 -23.24 7.93
N ASN A 29 15.34 -23.77 6.86
CA ASN A 29 15.19 -25.18 6.49
C ASN A 29 15.82 -26.13 7.52
N GLU A 30 16.98 -25.77 8.09
CA GLU A 30 17.58 -26.52 9.19
C GLU A 30 16.63 -26.56 10.39
N THR A 31 16.03 -25.42 10.76
CA THR A 31 15.12 -25.35 11.90
C THR A 31 13.79 -26.06 11.63
N LEU A 32 13.29 -26.06 10.40
CA LEU A 32 12.09 -26.81 10.01
C LEU A 32 12.33 -28.33 9.95
N SER A 33 13.58 -28.75 9.74
CA SER A 33 13.98 -30.16 9.70
C SER A 33 14.11 -30.78 11.09
N HIS A 34 14.20 -29.98 12.15
CA HIS A 34 14.29 -30.47 13.53
C HIS A 34 13.07 -31.30 13.94
N PRO A 35 13.19 -32.45 14.62
CA PRO A 35 12.06 -33.30 14.97
C PRO A 35 11.05 -32.64 15.94
N GLU A 36 11.51 -31.71 16.75
CA GLU A 36 10.70 -31.02 17.77
C GLU A 36 9.77 -29.97 17.13
N ALA A 37 8.46 -30.20 17.24
CA ALA A 37 7.45 -29.31 16.66
C ALA A 37 7.53 -27.87 17.21
N GLU A 38 7.89 -27.70 18.49
CA GLU A 38 8.05 -26.38 19.12
C GLU A 38 9.15 -25.56 18.45
N ARG A 39 10.25 -26.21 18.04
CA ARG A 39 11.36 -25.55 17.35
C ARG A 39 10.97 -25.12 15.94
N LYS A 40 10.23 -25.97 15.21
CA LYS A 40 9.72 -25.64 13.86
C LYS A 40 8.83 -24.40 13.87
N LEU A 41 7.99 -24.27 14.89
CA LEU A 41 6.98 -23.21 15.01
C LEU A 41 7.43 -22.04 15.90
N SER A 42 8.72 -21.91 16.17
CA SER A 42 9.24 -20.82 17.02
C SER A 42 8.96 -19.43 16.42
N ASP A 43 8.81 -18.42 17.28
CA ASP A 43 8.68 -17.02 16.83
C ASP A 43 9.89 -16.58 15.98
N LEU A 44 11.07 -17.13 16.26
CA LEU A 44 12.29 -16.85 15.49
C LEU A 44 12.15 -17.26 14.03
N ASN A 45 11.62 -18.46 13.75
CA ASN A 45 11.39 -18.88 12.36
C ASN A 45 10.35 -18.01 11.66
N ILE A 46 9.28 -17.64 12.37
CA ILE A 46 8.24 -16.75 11.85
C ILE A 46 8.87 -15.39 11.48
N ILE A 47 9.71 -14.82 12.36
CA ILE A 47 10.42 -13.57 12.09
C ILE A 47 11.36 -13.71 10.89
N SER A 48 12.13 -14.80 10.79
CA SER A 48 13.02 -15.05 9.64
C SER A 48 12.25 -15.10 8.32
N ILE A 49 11.07 -15.74 8.29
CA ILE A 49 10.23 -15.77 7.09
C ILE A 49 9.64 -14.39 6.79
N ILE A 50 9.24 -13.62 7.81
CA ILE A 50 8.78 -12.23 7.61
C ILE A 50 9.88 -11.38 6.97
N GLN A 51 11.13 -11.51 7.42
CA GLN A 51 12.26 -10.79 6.82
C GLN A 51 12.51 -11.20 5.36
N LEU A 52 12.33 -12.48 5.00
CA LEU A 52 12.37 -12.92 3.60
C LEU A 52 11.21 -12.31 2.80
N VAL A 53 9.99 -12.38 3.31
CA VAL A 53 8.81 -11.77 2.66
C VAL A 53 9.03 -10.29 2.41
N GLU A 54 9.53 -9.54 3.39
CA GLU A 54 9.89 -8.12 3.24
C GLU A 54 10.90 -7.93 2.11
N ALA A 55 11.97 -8.72 2.08
CA ALA A 55 12.99 -8.63 1.03
C ALA A 55 12.43 -8.92 -0.37
N GLU A 56 11.50 -9.86 -0.49
CA GLU A 56 10.84 -10.21 -1.75
C GLU A 56 9.75 -9.19 -2.17
N ILE A 57 9.07 -8.54 -1.22
CA ILE A 57 8.19 -7.38 -1.50
C ILE A 57 9.04 -6.24 -2.08
N MET A 58 10.15 -5.91 -1.42
CA MET A 58 11.06 -4.85 -1.86
C MET A 58 11.64 -5.15 -3.26
N GLY A 59 12.00 -6.41 -3.53
CA GLY A 59 12.48 -6.87 -4.85
C GLY A 59 11.38 -7.01 -5.92
N CYS A 60 10.11 -6.95 -5.52
CA CYS A 60 8.94 -7.17 -6.35
C CYS A 60 8.90 -8.54 -7.05
N TYR A 61 9.28 -9.60 -6.32
CA TYR A 61 9.24 -10.99 -6.77
C TYR A 61 7.92 -11.67 -6.34
N ASP A 62 6.82 -11.33 -7.03
CA ASP A 62 5.44 -11.66 -6.60
C ASP A 62 5.20 -13.16 -6.36
N GLU A 63 5.74 -14.02 -7.22
CA GLU A 63 5.62 -15.48 -7.09
C GLU A 63 6.33 -15.99 -5.83
N VAL A 64 7.54 -15.48 -5.57
CA VAL A 64 8.36 -15.88 -4.42
C VAL A 64 7.73 -15.40 -3.12
N VAL A 65 7.18 -14.18 -3.10
CA VAL A 65 6.43 -13.68 -1.94
C VAL A 65 5.25 -14.57 -1.62
N SER A 66 4.50 -15.01 -2.64
CA SER A 66 3.33 -15.87 -2.44
C SER A 66 3.71 -17.20 -1.77
N VAL A 67 4.82 -17.82 -2.18
CA VAL A 67 5.32 -19.06 -1.56
C VAL A 67 5.67 -18.84 -0.08
N HIS A 68 6.40 -17.77 0.24
CA HIS A 68 6.77 -17.49 1.63
C HIS A 68 5.56 -17.15 2.51
N LEU A 69 4.59 -16.41 1.98
CA LEU A 69 3.37 -16.08 2.71
C LEU A 69 2.48 -17.30 2.98
N LEU A 70 2.37 -18.23 2.03
CA LEU A 70 1.67 -19.50 2.26
C LEU A 70 2.33 -20.32 3.38
N GLY A 71 3.66 -20.41 3.37
CA GLY A 71 4.40 -21.08 4.44
C GLY A 71 4.22 -20.40 5.81
N LEU A 72 4.27 -19.06 5.83
CA LEU A 72 4.03 -18.25 7.02
C LEU A 72 2.63 -18.46 7.59
N GLU A 73 1.61 -18.45 6.73
CA GLU A 73 0.21 -18.68 7.10
C GLU A 73 0.01 -20.04 7.75
N GLU A 74 0.53 -21.10 7.13
CA GLU A 74 0.44 -22.46 7.66
C GLU A 74 1.11 -22.57 9.04
N MET A 75 2.28 -21.95 9.22
CA MET A 75 2.97 -21.95 10.52
C MET A 75 2.16 -21.26 11.61
N ILE A 76 1.58 -20.10 11.32
CA ILE A 76 0.75 -19.34 12.27
C ILE A 76 -0.53 -20.10 12.59
N TRP A 77 -1.16 -20.69 11.57
CA TRP A 77 -2.36 -21.51 11.75
C TRP A 77 -2.09 -22.70 12.66
N ARG A 78 -0.98 -23.43 12.47
CA ARG A 78 -0.57 -24.55 13.34
C ARG A 78 -0.31 -24.14 14.79
N ARG A 79 0.04 -22.89 15.04
CA ARG A 79 0.16 -22.34 16.41
C ARG A 79 -1.16 -21.95 17.04
N GLY A 80 -2.27 -22.06 16.31
CA GLY A 80 -3.59 -21.62 16.76
C GLY A 80 -3.90 -20.15 16.46
N GLY A 81 -3.22 -19.56 15.47
CA GLY A 81 -3.49 -18.22 14.97
C GLY A 81 -2.59 -17.11 15.53
N LEU A 82 -2.80 -15.88 15.03
CA LEU A 82 -1.95 -14.72 15.34
C LEU A 82 -1.85 -14.40 16.84
N LEU A 83 -2.93 -14.57 17.60
CA LEU A 83 -2.95 -14.30 19.04
C LEU A 83 -2.13 -15.31 19.88
N LYS A 84 -1.61 -16.37 19.26
CA LYS A 84 -0.75 -17.39 19.90
C LYS A 84 0.74 -17.19 19.61
N LEU A 85 1.10 -16.15 18.86
CA LEU A 85 2.49 -15.74 18.68
C LEU A 85 3.02 -15.07 19.96
N GLY A 86 4.32 -15.18 20.20
CA GLY A 86 4.94 -14.63 21.40
C GLY A 86 5.20 -13.12 21.31
N GLY A 87 6.16 -12.64 22.09
CA GLY A 87 6.54 -11.22 22.11
C GLY A 87 5.41 -10.28 22.51
N GLN A 88 4.46 -10.75 23.33
CA GLN A 88 3.30 -9.97 23.82
C GLN A 88 2.47 -9.35 22.68
N GLY A 89 2.33 -10.07 21.56
CA GLY A 89 1.59 -9.61 20.39
C GLY A 89 2.39 -8.75 19.42
N THR A 90 3.64 -8.38 19.74
CA THR A 90 4.53 -7.64 18.83
C THR A 90 4.76 -8.43 17.55
N VAL A 91 5.06 -9.73 17.66
CA VAL A 91 5.26 -10.61 16.50
C VAL A 91 3.99 -10.62 15.64
N ALA A 92 2.81 -10.81 16.25
CA ALA A 92 1.54 -10.80 15.54
C ALA A 92 1.25 -9.49 14.81
N ALA A 93 1.51 -8.34 15.45
CA ALA A 93 1.33 -7.02 14.85
C ALA A 93 2.29 -6.79 13.67
N MET A 94 3.57 -7.16 13.81
CA MET A 94 4.53 -7.06 12.72
C MET A 94 4.16 -7.98 11.56
N THR A 95 3.81 -9.24 11.82
CA THR A 95 3.33 -10.17 10.80
C THR A 95 2.13 -9.59 10.05
N ALA A 96 1.12 -9.11 10.79
CA ALA A 96 -0.07 -8.52 10.18
C ALA A 96 0.30 -7.29 9.34
N ALA A 97 1.19 -6.42 9.83
CA ALA A 97 1.61 -5.22 9.11
C ALA A 97 2.30 -5.53 7.76
N ILE A 98 3.13 -6.56 7.71
CA ILE A 98 3.81 -6.99 6.48
C ILE A 98 2.85 -7.68 5.51
N VAL A 99 1.96 -8.52 6.03
CA VAL A 99 0.93 -9.17 5.19
C VAL A 99 -0.04 -8.15 4.62
N TYR A 100 -0.41 -7.13 5.39
CA TYR A 100 -1.26 -6.05 4.90
C TYR A 100 -0.51 -5.14 3.90
N LEU A 101 0.75 -4.80 4.18
CA LEU A 101 1.61 -4.05 3.26
C LEU A 101 1.63 -4.70 1.87
N ASP A 102 1.95 -6.00 1.84
CA ASP A 102 1.91 -6.80 0.63
C ASP A 102 0.56 -6.73 -0.07
N ALA A 103 -0.50 -7.06 0.68
CA ALA A 103 -1.84 -7.16 0.15
C ALA A 103 -2.31 -5.83 -0.46
N ILE A 104 -1.93 -4.71 0.15
CA ILE A 104 -2.22 -3.38 -0.36
C ILE A 104 -1.45 -3.10 -1.66
N ILE A 105 -0.13 -3.31 -1.67
CA ILE A 105 0.71 -3.05 -2.85
C ILE A 105 0.28 -3.93 -4.03
N ARG A 106 -0.17 -5.16 -3.76
CA ARG A 106 -0.61 -6.13 -4.77
C ARG A 106 -2.11 -6.13 -5.02
N GLU A 107 -2.84 -5.20 -4.43
CA GLU A 107 -4.29 -5.04 -4.56
C GLU A 107 -5.06 -6.36 -4.40
N ARG A 108 -4.70 -7.12 -3.36
CA ARG A 108 -5.30 -8.41 -3.01
C ARG A 108 -5.77 -8.37 -1.57
N LEU A 109 -6.61 -9.33 -1.19
CA LEU A 109 -7.02 -9.50 0.19
C LEU A 109 -6.13 -10.55 0.90
N PRO A 110 -5.72 -10.29 2.15
CA PRO A 110 -5.18 -11.32 3.03
C PRO A 110 -6.19 -12.42 3.30
N THR A 111 -5.72 -13.56 3.82
CA THR A 111 -6.63 -14.59 4.34
C THR A 111 -7.45 -14.09 5.53
N ARG A 112 -8.56 -14.79 5.79
CA ARG A 112 -9.49 -14.44 6.87
C ARG A 112 -8.82 -14.42 8.25
N MET A 113 -7.78 -15.23 8.48
CA MET A 113 -7.00 -15.19 9.73
C MET A 113 -6.43 -13.79 10.01
N PHE A 114 -5.93 -13.12 8.98
CA PHE A 114 -5.42 -11.75 9.09
C PHE A 114 -6.54 -10.72 9.08
N LEU A 115 -7.61 -10.93 8.32
CA LEU A 115 -8.77 -10.02 8.33
C LEU A 115 -9.52 -10.05 9.67
N ASP A 116 -9.59 -11.19 10.34
CA ASP A 116 -10.23 -11.33 11.66
C ASP A 116 -9.29 -10.88 12.80
N TYR A 117 -8.00 -10.63 12.52
CA TYR A 117 -7.05 -10.13 13.50
C TYR A 117 -7.36 -8.69 13.90
N CYS A 118 -8.12 -8.55 14.98
CA CYS A 118 -8.33 -7.28 15.66
C CYS A 118 -7.18 -7.02 16.61
N VAL A 119 -6.54 -5.86 16.48
CA VAL A 119 -5.63 -5.37 17.51
C VAL A 119 -6.48 -5.04 18.75
N PRO A 120 -6.25 -5.68 19.91
CA PRO A 120 -7.12 -5.53 21.09
C PRO A 120 -7.09 -4.13 21.75
N TYR A 121 -6.47 -3.12 21.12
CA TYR A 121 -6.24 -1.79 21.66
C TYR A 121 -7.07 -0.70 20.96
N LEU A 122 -8.39 -0.90 20.84
CA LEU A 122 -9.33 0.13 20.39
C LEU A 122 -9.71 1.12 21.52
N HIS A 123 -8.85 1.30 22.52
CA HIS A 123 -9.08 2.34 23.51
C HIS A 123 -8.97 3.72 22.85
N PRO A 124 -9.79 4.71 23.27
CA PRO A 124 -9.61 6.08 22.83
C PRO A 124 -8.16 6.50 23.05
N VAL A 125 -7.50 6.97 21.99
CA VAL A 125 -6.13 7.45 22.11
C VAL A 125 -6.16 8.77 22.89
N PRO A 126 -5.43 8.88 24.02
CA PRO A 126 -5.34 10.13 24.76
C PRO A 126 -4.88 11.30 23.88
N ILE A 127 -5.40 12.51 24.13
CA ILE A 127 -5.10 13.69 23.30
C ILE A 127 -3.60 14.03 23.31
N ASP A 128 -2.95 13.81 24.45
CA ASP A 128 -1.53 14.03 24.71
C ASP A 128 -0.63 12.94 24.12
N HIS A 129 -1.20 11.83 23.63
CA HIS A 129 -0.42 10.78 23.02
C HIS A 129 -0.09 11.13 21.56
N PHE A 130 1.16 10.88 21.18
CA PHE A 130 1.61 11.05 19.82
C PHE A 130 1.05 9.92 18.93
N VAL A 131 0.52 10.27 17.76
CA VAL A 131 -0.04 9.31 16.80
C VAL A 131 0.40 9.66 15.38
N TRP A 132 0.80 8.65 14.62
CA TRP A 132 1.03 8.80 13.18
C TRP A 132 -0.30 8.87 12.44
N GLU A 133 -0.75 10.10 12.19
CA GLU A 133 -2.00 10.36 11.47
C GLU A 133 -1.81 10.23 9.96
N SER A 134 -2.89 9.83 9.28
CA SER A 134 -2.97 9.73 7.82
C SER A 134 -4.43 9.89 7.37
N PRO A 135 -4.70 10.09 6.07
CA PRO A 135 -6.07 10.11 5.55
C PRO A 135 -6.89 8.86 5.87
N VAL A 136 -6.25 7.72 6.09
CA VAL A 136 -6.91 6.45 6.43
C VAL A 136 -6.92 6.15 7.93
N TYR A 137 -6.26 6.96 8.76
CA TYR A 137 -6.23 6.79 10.21
C TYR A 137 -5.98 8.14 10.89
N CYS A 138 -7.06 8.74 11.35
CA CYS A 138 -7.06 9.93 12.19
C CYS A 138 -7.99 9.65 13.37
N PRO A 139 -7.49 9.06 14.48
CA PRO A 139 -8.34 8.72 15.62
C PRO A 139 -8.87 9.96 16.37
N ARG A 140 -8.36 11.14 16.03
CA ARG A 140 -8.75 12.44 16.57
C ARG A 140 -9.55 13.20 15.51
N ALA A 141 -10.30 14.21 15.94
CA ALA A 141 -11.10 15.02 15.01
C ALA A 141 -10.24 15.80 13.99
N GLU A 142 -8.96 16.01 14.29
CA GLU A 142 -8.02 16.75 13.45
C GLU A 142 -6.63 16.11 13.48
N PHE A 143 -5.80 16.48 12.50
CA PHE A 143 -4.39 16.08 12.40
C PHE A 143 -3.52 16.84 13.42
N LEU A 144 -3.73 16.58 14.72
CA LEU A 144 -3.05 17.33 15.79
C LEU A 144 -1.54 17.10 15.81
N SER A 145 -1.06 15.92 15.41
CA SER A 145 0.39 15.64 15.39
C SER A 145 1.08 16.37 14.25
N ALA A 146 0.41 16.56 13.11
CA ALA A 146 0.98 17.26 11.97
C ALA A 146 0.83 18.79 12.04
N ALA A 147 -0.22 19.28 12.71
CA ALA A 147 -0.54 20.70 12.76
C ALA A 147 0.57 21.52 13.42
N GLY A 148 1.00 22.59 12.73
CA GLY A 148 2.01 23.52 13.24
C GLY A 148 3.46 23.05 13.06
N THR A 149 3.70 21.90 12.42
CA THR A 149 5.05 21.46 12.08
C THR A 149 5.59 22.20 10.86
N ALA A 150 6.91 22.37 10.78
CA ALA A 150 7.56 23.03 9.65
C ALA A 150 7.36 22.27 8.32
N VAL A 151 7.10 20.96 8.40
CA VAL A 151 6.90 20.07 7.25
C VAL A 151 5.46 20.13 6.72
N CYS A 152 4.47 20.44 7.57
CA CYS A 152 3.06 20.46 7.18
C CYS A 152 2.59 21.89 6.90
N SER A 153 2.64 22.31 5.63
CA SER A 153 2.05 23.57 5.19
C SER A 153 0.52 23.59 5.44
N LYS A 154 -0.06 24.80 5.57
CA LYS A 154 -1.51 24.95 5.78
C LYS A 154 -2.34 24.29 4.67
N ALA A 155 -1.87 24.40 3.42
CA ALA A 155 -2.51 23.76 2.27
C ALA A 155 -2.45 22.23 2.35
N THR A 156 -1.32 21.68 2.81
CA THR A 156 -1.18 20.24 3.07
C THR A 156 -2.16 19.78 4.13
N LEU A 157 -2.23 20.49 5.26
CA LEU A 157 -3.13 20.16 6.36
C LEU A 157 -4.62 20.18 5.93
N GLU A 158 -5.01 21.18 5.14
CA GLU A 158 -6.37 21.27 4.60
C GLU A 158 -6.70 20.11 3.66
N LEU A 159 -5.78 19.76 2.76
CA LEU A 159 -5.93 18.62 1.86
C LEU A 159 -6.09 17.31 2.65
N LEU A 160 -5.25 17.07 3.66
CA LEU A 160 -5.33 15.89 4.51
C LEU A 160 -6.67 15.78 5.26
N ARG A 161 -7.18 16.89 5.81
CA ARG A 161 -8.50 16.93 6.45
C ARG A 161 -9.62 16.53 5.49
N LYS A 162 -9.62 17.09 4.27
CA LYS A 162 -10.62 16.75 3.24
C LYS A 162 -10.55 15.27 2.84
N LEU A 163 -9.35 14.71 2.67
CA LEU A 163 -9.16 13.28 2.36
C LEU A 163 -9.64 12.37 3.50
N CYS A 164 -9.38 12.75 4.76
CA CYS A 164 -9.86 12.00 5.92
C CYS A 164 -11.40 11.94 5.93
N HIS A 165 -12.07 13.08 5.75
CA HIS A 165 -13.53 13.13 5.73
C HIS A 165 -14.13 12.27 4.61
N VAL A 166 -13.56 12.34 3.40
CA VAL A 166 -13.97 11.48 2.27
C VAL A 166 -13.77 10.00 2.59
N THR A 167 -12.64 9.66 3.20
CA THR A 167 -12.31 8.29 3.56
C THR A 167 -13.30 7.74 4.58
N ASP A 168 -13.61 8.52 5.61
CA ASP A 168 -14.60 8.15 6.63
C ASP A 168 -15.99 7.98 6.03
N ALA A 169 -16.43 8.89 5.16
CA ALA A 169 -17.73 8.76 4.48
C ALA A 169 -17.79 7.55 3.55
N TYR A 170 -16.69 7.20 2.88
CA TYR A 170 -16.62 6.05 1.97
C TYR A 170 -16.77 4.73 2.73
N LEU A 171 -16.02 4.60 3.83
CA LEU A 171 -16.09 3.43 4.71
C LEU A 171 -17.45 3.35 5.41
N TYR A 172 -18.01 4.49 5.85
CA TYR A 172 -19.32 4.53 6.50
C TYR A 172 -20.43 4.10 5.53
N HIS A 173 -20.50 4.71 4.34
CA HIS A 173 -21.53 4.39 3.34
C HIS A 173 -21.55 2.90 3.01
N THR A 174 -20.37 2.30 2.89
CA THR A 174 -20.27 0.93 2.43
C THR A 174 -20.53 -0.11 3.53
N LYS A 175 -20.09 0.15 4.77
CA LYS A 175 -20.36 -0.72 5.92
C LYS A 175 -21.86 -0.82 6.21
N TYR A 176 -22.58 0.30 6.17
CA TYR A 176 -24.03 0.30 6.40
C TYR A 176 -24.84 -0.13 5.16
N GLY A 177 -24.31 0.08 3.95
CA GLY A 177 -24.91 -0.43 2.72
C GLY A 177 -24.96 -1.96 2.65
N PHE A 178 -23.92 -2.66 3.12
CA PHE A 178 -23.87 -4.13 3.13
C PHE A 178 -24.75 -4.75 4.22
N GLU A 179 -24.75 -4.19 5.44
CA GLU A 179 -25.61 -4.67 6.53
C GLU A 179 -27.11 -4.51 6.22
N ALA A 180 -27.50 -3.50 5.43
CA ALA A 180 -28.88 -3.26 5.02
C ALA A 180 -29.41 -4.31 4.02
N VAL A 181 -28.53 -4.98 3.27
CA VAL A 181 -28.89 -5.95 2.22
C VAL A 181 -28.71 -7.40 2.69
N GLY A 182 -27.84 -7.67 3.68
CA GLY A 182 -27.42 -9.03 4.04
C GLY A 182 -28.01 -9.67 5.31
N SER A 183 -28.77 -8.96 6.16
CA SER A 183 -29.24 -9.53 7.44
C SER A 183 -30.75 -9.79 7.47
N THR A 184 -31.16 -10.91 6.87
CA THR A 184 -32.45 -11.58 7.13
C THR A 184 -32.23 -12.86 7.92
N SER A 185 -31.79 -12.75 9.18
CA SER A 185 -31.98 -13.81 10.17
C SER A 185 -31.91 -13.25 11.60
N PHE A 186 -33.07 -12.84 12.12
CA PHE A 186 -33.65 -13.15 13.43
C PHE A 186 -34.70 -12.09 13.78
N GLY A 187 -35.82 -12.56 14.34
CA GLY A 187 -37.14 -11.95 14.30
C GLY A 187 -37.31 -10.54 14.87
N ASP A 188 -38.43 -9.94 14.47
CA ASP A 188 -39.03 -8.69 14.97
C ASP A 188 -38.30 -7.37 14.73
N ARG A 189 -38.34 -6.87 13.48
CA ARG A 189 -38.05 -5.45 13.17
C ARG A 189 -38.74 -4.95 11.89
N ARG A 190 -40.08 -5.00 11.81
CA ARG A 190 -40.82 -4.40 10.68
C ARG A 190 -41.11 -2.90 10.84
N GLN A 191 -41.00 -2.32 12.05
CA GLN A 191 -41.36 -0.91 12.29
C GLN A 191 -40.18 0.08 12.31
N TYR A 192 -38.92 -0.39 12.37
CA TYR A 192 -37.70 0.46 12.37
C TYR A 192 -37.03 0.63 10.99
N LYS A 193 -37.57 0.00 9.93
CA LYS A 193 -36.93 0.02 8.60
C LYS A 193 -37.14 1.32 7.82
N CYS A 194 -38.28 2.00 7.98
CA CYS A 194 -38.60 3.19 7.17
C CYS A 194 -37.84 4.46 7.63
N ALA A 195 -37.71 4.68 8.94
CA ALA A 195 -36.92 5.80 9.49
C ALA A 195 -35.41 5.66 9.19
N ARG A 196 -34.88 4.44 9.27
CA ARG A 196 -33.46 4.16 8.97
C ARG A 196 -33.16 4.20 7.47
N ALA A 197 -34.11 3.81 6.62
CA ALA A 197 -34.00 3.96 5.17
C ALA A 197 -33.94 5.45 4.78
N ASN A 198 -34.81 6.29 5.34
CA ASN A 198 -34.80 7.73 5.06
C ASN A 198 -33.53 8.42 5.57
N GLN A 199 -33.03 8.03 6.76
CA GLN A 199 -31.75 8.53 7.27
C GLN A 199 -30.57 8.07 6.40
N HIS A 200 -30.61 6.84 5.89
CA HIS A 200 -29.58 6.32 4.98
C HIS A 200 -29.61 7.03 3.62
N VAL A 201 -30.79 7.32 3.06
CA VAL A 201 -30.91 8.10 1.81
C VAL A 201 -30.37 9.51 2.00
N ALA A 202 -30.75 10.21 3.07
CA ALA A 202 -30.23 11.55 3.37
C ALA A 202 -28.70 11.56 3.58
N LEU A 203 -28.16 10.59 4.31
CA LEU A 203 -26.71 10.43 4.48
C LEU A 203 -26.01 10.06 3.16
N SER A 204 -26.65 9.26 2.31
CA SER A 204 -26.11 8.90 1.00
C SER A 204 -26.05 10.08 0.03
N GLU A 205 -27.08 10.93 0.00
CA GLU A 205 -27.10 12.16 -0.81
C GLU A 205 -26.05 13.16 -0.31
N GLN A 206 -25.98 13.38 1.01
CA GLN A 206 -24.97 14.23 1.62
C GLN A 206 -23.55 13.74 1.31
N ASN A 207 -23.32 12.42 1.41
CA ASN A 207 -22.03 11.82 1.09
C ASN A 207 -21.69 12.00 -0.39
N SER A 208 -22.65 11.76 -1.31
CA SER A 208 -22.40 11.93 -2.75
C SER A 208 -22.03 13.37 -3.11
N ASN A 209 -22.68 14.36 -2.49
CA ASN A 209 -22.33 15.76 -2.69
C ASN A 209 -20.91 16.06 -2.18
N MET A 210 -20.55 15.54 -1.01
CA MET A 210 -19.22 15.70 -0.44
C MET A 210 -18.13 15.03 -1.31
N PHE A 211 -18.38 13.83 -1.86
CA PHE A 211 -17.44 13.19 -2.79
C PHE A 211 -17.21 14.05 -4.02
N ASN A 212 -18.27 14.56 -4.64
CA ASN A 212 -18.16 15.40 -5.83
C ASN A 212 -17.44 16.72 -5.54
N GLU A 213 -17.70 17.34 -4.37
CA GLU A 213 -17.01 18.55 -3.94
C GLU A 213 -15.51 18.31 -3.75
N VAL A 214 -15.13 17.27 -3.02
CA VAL A 214 -13.72 16.98 -2.76
C VAL A 214 -12.99 16.48 -4.02
N TYR A 215 -13.67 15.71 -4.86
CA TYR A 215 -13.16 15.32 -6.18
C TYR A 215 -12.88 16.56 -7.03
N GLY A 216 -13.85 17.47 -7.16
CA GLY A 216 -13.69 18.73 -7.89
C GLY A 216 -12.57 19.60 -7.32
N TYR A 217 -12.51 19.73 -6.00
CA TYR A 217 -11.44 20.45 -5.28
C TYR A 217 -10.06 19.88 -5.61
N ILE A 218 -9.85 18.57 -5.45
CA ILE A 218 -8.54 17.93 -5.68
C ILE A 218 -8.10 18.07 -7.15
N PHE A 219 -9.01 17.92 -8.11
CA PHE A 219 -8.71 18.10 -9.54
C PHE A 219 -8.49 19.57 -9.96
N ALA A 220 -8.90 20.51 -9.11
CA ALA A 220 -8.63 21.95 -9.26
C ALA A 220 -7.36 22.40 -8.52
N LEU A 221 -6.71 21.54 -7.73
CA LEU A 221 -5.47 21.90 -7.05
C LEU A 221 -4.32 22.09 -8.02
N GLU A 222 -3.68 23.24 -7.91
CA GLU A 222 -2.51 23.59 -8.70
C GLU A 222 -1.23 22.94 -8.16
N PRO A 223 -0.24 22.62 -9.02
CA PRO A 223 1.08 22.20 -8.57
C PRO A 223 1.75 23.23 -7.65
N SER A 224 2.59 22.76 -6.73
CA SER A 224 3.35 23.61 -5.80
C SER A 224 4.84 23.29 -5.84
N GLU A 225 5.67 24.25 -5.40
CA GLU A 225 7.09 24.05 -5.11
C GLU A 225 7.31 23.34 -3.76
N ASP A 226 6.30 23.31 -2.88
CA ASP A 226 6.30 22.49 -1.67
C ASP A 226 6.24 21.01 -2.05
N ALA A 227 7.39 20.33 -1.95
CA ALA A 227 7.54 18.93 -2.35
C ALA A 227 6.67 17.97 -1.52
N VAL A 228 6.42 18.25 -0.23
CA VAL A 228 5.53 17.44 0.62
C VAL A 228 4.11 17.55 0.09
N TYR A 229 3.64 18.79 -0.06
CA TYR A 229 2.31 19.09 -0.56
C TYR A 229 2.10 18.43 -1.92
N GLU A 230 3.09 18.54 -2.80
CA GLU A 230 3.01 18.00 -4.15
C GLU A 230 2.92 16.47 -4.17
N CYS A 231 3.69 15.76 -3.33
CA CYS A 231 3.53 14.31 -3.16
C CYS A 231 2.09 13.97 -2.77
N ILE A 232 1.56 14.66 -1.76
CA ILE A 232 0.21 14.42 -1.23
C ILE A 232 -0.84 14.76 -2.30
N ARG A 233 -0.70 15.87 -3.03
CA ARG A 233 -1.61 16.27 -4.11
C ARG A 233 -1.66 15.23 -5.22
N LEU A 234 -0.49 14.76 -5.69
CA LEU A 234 -0.41 13.77 -6.78
C LEU A 234 -1.04 12.43 -6.39
N VAL A 235 -0.72 11.90 -5.20
CA VAL A 235 -1.33 10.63 -4.75
C VAL A 235 -2.83 10.79 -4.47
N SER A 236 -3.26 11.98 -4.03
CA SER A 236 -4.67 12.28 -3.80
C SER A 236 -5.50 12.19 -5.07
N LEU A 237 -4.95 12.57 -6.23
CA LEU A 237 -5.63 12.44 -7.52
C LEU A 237 -5.93 10.96 -7.84
N VAL A 238 -4.96 10.07 -7.63
CA VAL A 238 -5.15 8.63 -7.84
C VAL A 238 -6.16 8.08 -6.83
N TYR A 239 -5.97 8.42 -5.55
CA TYR A 239 -6.78 7.93 -4.44
C TYR A 239 -8.25 8.34 -4.56
N ILE A 240 -8.53 9.62 -4.82
CA ILE A 240 -9.91 10.12 -4.95
C ILE A 240 -10.58 9.56 -6.21
N PHE A 241 -9.83 9.39 -7.30
CA PHE A 241 -10.35 8.80 -8.53
C PHE A 241 -10.73 7.34 -8.31
N ALA A 242 -9.84 6.56 -7.68
CA ALA A 242 -10.10 5.15 -7.33
C ALA A 242 -11.39 5.02 -6.51
N ILE A 243 -11.52 5.78 -5.42
CA ILE A 243 -12.68 5.77 -4.53
C ILE A 243 -13.97 6.18 -5.27
N THR A 244 -13.92 7.25 -6.05
CA THR A 244 -15.09 7.78 -6.77
C THR A 244 -15.59 6.81 -7.83
N HIS A 245 -14.66 6.15 -8.54
CA HIS A 245 -14.99 5.25 -9.64
C HIS A 245 -15.06 3.77 -9.24
N ARG A 246 -14.76 3.45 -7.98
CA ARG A 246 -14.66 2.07 -7.45
C ARG A 246 -13.84 1.18 -8.38
N ILE A 247 -12.58 1.58 -8.57
CA ILE A 247 -11.60 0.81 -9.32
C ILE A 247 -10.29 0.71 -8.53
N PRO A 248 -9.50 -0.37 -8.71
CA PRO A 248 -8.17 -0.51 -8.13
C PRO A 248 -7.26 0.70 -8.43
N PHE A 249 -6.32 0.99 -7.52
CA PHE A 249 -5.32 2.06 -7.64
C PHE A 249 -4.45 1.90 -8.89
N SER A 250 -4.05 0.68 -9.24
CA SER A 250 -3.30 0.41 -10.50
C SER A 250 -4.09 0.84 -11.74
N ARG A 251 -5.42 0.69 -11.73
CA ARG A 251 -6.30 1.15 -12.81
C ARG A 251 -6.55 2.65 -12.77
N ALA A 252 -6.72 3.23 -11.58
CA ALA A 252 -6.88 4.68 -11.41
C ALA A 252 -5.65 5.45 -11.90
N GLY A 253 -4.44 4.93 -11.64
CA GLY A 253 -3.19 5.49 -12.16
C GLY A 253 -3.01 5.44 -13.67
N GLN A 254 -3.93 4.80 -14.41
CA GLN A 254 -3.93 4.79 -15.88
C GLN A 254 -5.11 5.56 -16.47
N ALA A 255 -5.96 6.14 -15.61
CA ALA A 255 -7.16 6.84 -16.06
C ALA A 255 -6.80 8.14 -16.79
N PRO A 256 -7.39 8.42 -17.98
CA PRO A 256 -7.10 9.63 -18.74
C PRO A 256 -7.29 10.93 -17.97
N ALA A 257 -8.30 11.01 -17.10
CA ALA A 257 -8.55 12.19 -16.27
C ALA A 257 -7.39 12.47 -15.29
N VAL A 258 -6.89 11.42 -14.63
CA VAL A 258 -5.74 11.52 -13.71
C VAL A 258 -4.49 11.90 -14.51
N LEU A 259 -4.25 11.25 -15.65
CA LEU A 259 -3.13 11.58 -16.55
C LEU A 259 -3.15 13.04 -17.00
N ALA A 260 -4.33 13.56 -17.36
CA ALA A 260 -4.52 14.96 -17.76
C ALA A 260 -4.25 15.94 -16.61
N ALA A 261 -4.66 15.59 -15.37
CA ALA A 261 -4.37 16.39 -14.19
C ALA A 261 -2.86 16.43 -13.86
N PHE A 262 -2.15 15.32 -14.05
CA PHE A 262 -0.69 15.26 -13.89
C PHE A 262 0.06 16.08 -14.95
N ALA A 263 -0.43 16.10 -16.19
CA ALA A 263 0.21 16.81 -17.29
C ALA A 263 0.30 18.34 -17.11
N ARG A 264 -0.54 18.94 -16.25
CA ARG A 264 -0.56 20.41 -16.01
C ARG A 264 0.77 20.95 -15.48
N LYS A 265 1.56 20.14 -14.76
CA LYS A 265 2.87 20.53 -14.23
C LYS A 265 3.94 20.71 -15.32
N GLY A 266 3.80 20.01 -16.44
CA GLY A 266 4.81 19.94 -17.51
C GLY A 266 5.08 21.24 -18.25
N ASN A 267 4.19 22.23 -18.14
CA ASN A 267 4.38 23.52 -18.81
C ASN A 267 5.33 24.49 -18.10
N MET A 268 5.83 24.17 -16.89
CA MET A 268 6.69 25.13 -16.16
C MET A 268 8.20 24.86 -16.20
N ASN A 269 8.70 23.63 -16.39
CA ASN A 269 10.13 23.33 -16.17
C ASN A 269 10.81 22.46 -17.25
N SER A 270 10.84 22.91 -18.51
CA SER A 270 11.72 22.36 -19.57
C SER A 270 13.20 22.77 -19.40
N ILE A 271 13.75 22.78 -18.19
CA ILE A 271 15.11 23.26 -17.92
C ILE A 271 15.83 22.30 -16.95
N HIS A 272 16.81 21.58 -17.50
CA HIS A 272 17.90 20.85 -16.82
C HIS A 272 17.56 19.59 -15.98
N GLN A 273 17.30 18.46 -16.64
CA GLN A 273 17.72 17.16 -16.11
C GLN A 273 19.05 16.74 -16.75
N PRO A 274 20.07 16.30 -15.97
CA PRO A 274 21.32 15.77 -16.51
C PRO A 274 21.05 14.44 -17.21
N SER A 275 21.17 14.47 -18.54
CA SER A 275 20.85 13.38 -19.46
C SER A 275 21.94 12.32 -19.47
N THR A 276 21.70 11.18 -18.83
CA THR A 276 22.36 9.89 -19.14
C THR A 276 21.57 9.03 -20.12
N PHE A 277 20.41 9.51 -20.60
CA PHE A 277 19.59 8.82 -21.59
C PHE A 277 19.35 9.71 -22.83
N PRO A 278 19.52 9.17 -24.07
CA PRO A 278 19.35 9.94 -25.30
C PRO A 278 17.87 10.32 -25.52
N GLN A 279 17.61 11.62 -25.61
CA GLN A 279 16.29 12.19 -25.84
C GLN A 279 15.93 12.11 -27.33
N SER A 280 14.92 11.30 -27.67
CA SER A 280 14.26 11.32 -28.98
C SER A 280 13.03 12.23 -28.91
N SER A 281 12.98 13.23 -29.79
CA SER A 281 11.97 14.27 -29.86
C SER A 281 10.60 13.77 -30.38
N ALA A 282 9.53 14.32 -29.80
CA ALA A 282 8.16 14.40 -30.35
C ALA A 282 7.21 13.17 -30.26
N ARG A 283 7.36 12.31 -29.24
CA ARG A 283 6.20 11.56 -28.71
C ARG A 283 5.68 12.32 -27.49
N VAL A 284 4.38 12.65 -27.49
CA VAL A 284 3.66 13.04 -26.26
C VAL A 284 3.97 11.97 -25.23
N GLN A 285 4.89 12.26 -24.31
CA GLN A 285 5.30 11.33 -23.27
C GLN A 285 4.04 11.05 -22.48
N ARG A 286 3.50 9.83 -22.61
CA ARG A 286 2.42 9.37 -21.73
C ARG A 286 2.94 9.61 -20.32
N ALA A 287 2.23 10.44 -19.56
CA ALA A 287 2.58 10.70 -18.17
C ALA A 287 2.58 9.34 -17.45
N ASP A 288 3.75 8.91 -17.00
CA ASP A 288 3.89 7.70 -16.20
C ASP A 288 3.65 8.11 -14.75
N ILE A 289 2.42 7.92 -14.26
CA ILE A 289 1.99 8.36 -12.93
C ILE A 289 2.87 7.77 -11.82
N PRO A 290 3.17 6.46 -11.80
CA PRO A 290 4.16 5.89 -10.88
C PRO A 290 5.51 6.63 -10.89
N LEU A 291 6.04 6.93 -12.09
CA LEU A 291 7.30 7.67 -12.21
C LEU A 291 7.18 9.11 -11.68
N ALA A 292 6.05 9.78 -11.92
CA ALA A 292 5.79 11.12 -11.40
C ALA A 292 5.69 11.13 -9.87
N LEU A 293 5.04 10.12 -9.27
CA LEU A 293 4.97 9.93 -7.82
C LEU A 293 6.36 9.70 -7.23
N LEU A 294 7.16 8.80 -7.81
CA LEU A 294 8.53 8.56 -7.39
C LEU A 294 9.42 9.81 -7.54
N SER A 295 9.26 10.55 -8.65
CA SER A 295 10.00 11.79 -8.89
C SER A 295 9.64 12.87 -7.88
N SER A 296 8.37 12.99 -7.49
CA SER A 296 7.95 13.90 -6.43
C SER A 296 8.52 13.49 -5.08
N LEU A 297 8.53 12.20 -4.76
CA LEU A 297 9.14 11.66 -3.53
C LEU A 297 10.65 11.96 -3.50
N ASN A 298 11.37 11.88 -4.62
CA ASN A 298 12.80 12.19 -4.66
C ASN A 298 13.11 13.69 -4.46
N GLN A 299 12.12 14.57 -4.56
CA GLN A 299 12.26 16.00 -4.23
C GLN A 299 12.08 16.27 -2.72
N THR A 300 11.75 15.24 -1.96
CA THR A 300 11.50 15.32 -0.53
C THR A 300 12.70 14.93 0.31
N ASP A 301 12.76 15.40 1.56
CA ASP A 301 13.69 14.86 2.55
C ASP A 301 13.19 13.50 3.08
N ILE A 302 13.43 12.46 2.28
CA ILE A 302 13.18 11.07 2.68
C ILE A 302 14.09 10.60 3.81
N GLN A 303 15.19 11.29 4.13
CA GLN A 303 16.01 10.92 5.30
C GLN A 303 15.29 11.29 6.59
N GLY A 304 14.52 12.39 6.56
CA GLY A 304 13.55 12.77 7.57
C GLY A 304 12.29 11.89 7.65
N MET A 305 12.03 10.98 6.68
CA MET A 305 10.83 10.10 6.51
C MET A 305 9.55 10.70 7.14
N TRP A 306 9.38 11.95 6.75
CA TRP A 306 8.40 12.95 7.09
C TRP A 306 8.03 13.21 8.56
N SER A 307 8.89 12.84 9.53
CA SER A 307 8.73 13.16 10.96
C SER A 307 7.27 12.96 11.38
N GLU A 308 6.59 13.97 11.96
CA GLU A 308 5.19 13.93 12.40
C GLU A 308 4.17 13.52 11.31
N LEU A 309 4.54 13.62 10.04
CA LEU A 309 3.78 13.16 8.88
C LEU A 309 4.15 11.73 8.42
N ALA A 310 4.89 10.94 9.21
CA ALA A 310 5.30 9.61 8.80
C ALA A 310 4.12 8.67 8.51
N GLY A 311 2.98 8.83 9.20
CA GLY A 311 1.74 8.11 8.88
C GLY A 311 1.18 8.47 7.50
N THR A 312 1.19 9.76 7.16
CA THR A 312 0.82 10.27 5.84
C THR A 312 1.78 9.79 4.75
N LEU A 313 3.10 9.78 5.01
CA LEU A 313 4.09 9.23 4.08
C LEU A 313 3.86 7.74 3.83
N HIS A 314 3.56 6.97 4.88
CA HIS A 314 3.22 5.56 4.75
C HIS A 314 2.00 5.35 3.86
N TRP A 315 0.91 6.11 4.09
CA TRP A 315 -0.26 6.10 3.22
C TRP A 315 0.08 6.45 1.76
N PHE A 316 0.88 7.51 1.53
CA PHE A 316 1.34 7.90 0.19
C PHE A 316 2.07 6.72 -0.49
N LEU A 317 3.02 6.10 0.21
CA LEU A 317 3.84 5.02 -0.33
C LEU A 317 3.03 3.76 -0.65
N LEU A 318 2.05 3.43 0.19
CA LEU A 318 1.13 2.31 -0.06
C LEU A 318 0.31 2.52 -1.33
N VAL A 319 -0.33 3.69 -1.48
CA VAL A 319 -1.13 4.00 -2.67
C VAL A 319 -0.24 4.12 -3.91
N ALA A 320 0.92 4.76 -3.81
CA ALA A 320 1.86 4.91 -4.93
C ALA A 320 2.41 3.56 -5.40
N ALA A 321 2.80 2.67 -4.48
CA ALA A 321 3.27 1.34 -4.82
C ALA A 321 2.17 0.48 -5.44
N ALA A 322 0.93 0.54 -4.94
CA ALA A 322 -0.22 -0.11 -5.55
C ALA A 322 -0.51 0.44 -6.97
N THR A 323 -0.34 1.74 -7.17
CA THR A 323 -0.47 2.39 -8.48
C THR A 323 0.57 1.89 -9.49
N ALA A 324 1.78 1.57 -9.00
CA ALA A 324 2.88 1.02 -9.80
C ALA A 324 2.75 -0.48 -10.06
N HIS A 325 1.76 -1.15 -9.47
CA HIS A 325 1.54 -2.57 -9.70
C HIS A 325 1.11 -2.79 -11.16
N PRO A 326 1.70 -3.77 -11.87
CA PRO A 326 1.26 -4.09 -13.21
C PRO A 326 -0.20 -4.51 -13.16
N LEU A 327 -1.02 -4.01 -14.09
CA LEU A 327 -2.35 -4.57 -14.26
C LEU A 327 -2.17 -6.05 -14.54
N SER A 328 -2.62 -6.90 -13.62
CA SER A 328 -2.59 -8.33 -13.85
C SER A 328 -3.38 -8.57 -15.14
N SER A 329 -2.67 -8.90 -16.21
CA SER A 329 -3.25 -9.56 -17.37
C SER A 329 -3.74 -10.89 -16.83
N ARG A 330 -4.99 -10.90 -16.33
CA ARG A 330 -5.64 -12.04 -15.69
C ARG A 330 -5.14 -13.34 -16.34
N PRO A 331 -4.48 -14.25 -15.61
CA PRO A 331 -4.41 -15.62 -16.07
C PRO A 331 -5.84 -16.15 -15.93
N THR A 332 -6.63 -15.99 -16.98
CA THR A 332 -7.93 -16.62 -17.07
C THR A 332 -7.64 -18.11 -17.23
N SER A 333 -7.80 -18.84 -16.14
CA SER A 333 -7.56 -20.28 -15.97
C SER A 333 -6.10 -20.74 -16.06
N GLN A 334 -5.56 -21.22 -14.94
CA GLN A 334 -4.81 -22.47 -14.87
C GLN A 334 -4.49 -22.77 -13.40
N PHE A 335 -5.42 -23.47 -12.77
CA PHE A 335 -5.21 -24.15 -11.50
C PHE A 335 -4.90 -25.63 -11.82
N TYR A 336 -3.74 -26.08 -11.34
CA TYR A 336 -3.19 -27.45 -11.30
C TYR A 336 -2.95 -28.24 -12.61
N GLY A 337 -1.67 -28.43 -12.93
CA GLY A 337 -1.23 -29.52 -13.81
C GLY A 337 0.26 -29.43 -14.14
N GLU A 338 1.05 -30.27 -13.47
CA GLU A 338 2.41 -30.70 -13.82
C GLU A 338 3.62 -29.81 -13.45
N GLN A 339 4.29 -30.30 -12.39
CA GLN A 339 5.67 -30.04 -12.05
C GLN A 339 6.59 -30.44 -13.22
N ASN A 340 7.45 -29.53 -13.67
CA ASN A 340 8.73 -29.92 -14.25
C ASN A 340 9.81 -28.92 -13.85
N THR A 341 10.69 -29.41 -12.97
CA THR A 341 11.97 -28.83 -12.58
C THR A 341 12.92 -28.71 -13.77
N ASP A 342 13.87 -27.78 -13.69
CA ASP A 342 14.93 -27.50 -14.68
C ASP A 342 14.56 -26.71 -15.93
N ARG A 343 14.00 -25.51 -15.74
CA ARG A 343 14.24 -24.42 -16.68
C ARG A 343 14.86 -23.21 -15.98
N ALA A 344 16.13 -23.01 -16.30
CA ALA A 344 16.73 -21.71 -16.35
C ALA A 344 15.69 -20.70 -16.85
N PHE A 345 15.50 -19.66 -16.04
CA PHE A 345 14.65 -18.50 -16.24
C PHE A 345 15.02 -17.84 -17.58
N THR A 346 14.54 -18.43 -18.68
CA THR A 346 14.87 -17.98 -20.02
C THR A 346 13.84 -16.93 -20.34
N LEU A 347 14.32 -15.68 -20.42
CA LEU A 347 13.78 -14.53 -21.15
C LEU A 347 13.53 -14.88 -22.64
N ALA A 348 12.84 -15.98 -22.93
CA ALA A 348 12.61 -16.49 -24.26
C ALA A 348 11.25 -16.00 -24.77
N GLY A 349 11.27 -14.99 -25.64
CA GLY A 349 10.20 -14.81 -26.62
C GLY A 349 9.86 -13.39 -27.08
N TYR A 350 10.26 -12.33 -26.37
CA TYR A 350 10.03 -10.95 -26.83
C TYR A 350 11.15 -10.49 -27.76
N SER A 351 11.28 -11.19 -28.89
CA SER A 351 12.04 -10.73 -30.04
C SER A 351 11.18 -9.75 -30.83
N GLY A 352 11.57 -8.46 -30.86
CA GLY A 352 11.14 -7.58 -31.95
C GLY A 352 11.02 -6.08 -31.70
N ASN A 353 11.03 -5.58 -30.47
CA ASN A 353 10.95 -4.12 -30.25
C ASN A 353 11.75 -3.69 -29.01
N THR A 354 12.93 -3.11 -29.22
CA THR A 354 13.85 -2.68 -28.13
C THR A 354 13.22 -1.66 -27.18
N ASP A 355 12.19 -0.94 -27.62
CA ASP A 355 11.51 0.08 -26.82
C ASP A 355 10.63 -0.51 -25.72
N THR A 356 10.03 -1.69 -25.93
CA THR A 356 9.14 -2.31 -24.93
C THR A 356 9.92 -2.87 -23.74
N GLY A 357 11.15 -3.36 -23.97
CA GLY A 357 12.02 -3.87 -22.92
C GLY A 357 12.46 -2.78 -21.94
N ARG A 358 12.91 -1.63 -22.45
CA ARG A 358 13.35 -0.50 -21.61
C ARG A 358 12.22 0.08 -20.77
N GLU A 359 11.02 0.19 -21.33
CA GLU A 359 9.85 0.66 -20.59
C GLU A 359 9.48 -0.29 -19.46
N HIS A 360 9.50 -1.60 -19.72
CA HIS A 360 9.24 -2.62 -18.71
C HIS A 360 10.28 -2.61 -17.59
N GLU A 361 11.57 -2.48 -17.92
CA GLU A 361 12.64 -2.32 -16.93
C GLU A 361 12.44 -1.07 -16.07
N ARG A 362 12.06 0.07 -16.69
CA ARG A 362 11.78 1.31 -15.96
C ARG A 362 10.59 1.16 -15.01
N GLN A 363 9.49 0.56 -15.45
CA GLN A 363 8.32 0.33 -14.60
C GLN A 363 8.65 -0.60 -13.43
N THR A 364 9.40 -1.67 -13.69
CA THR A 364 9.88 -2.60 -12.66
C THR A 364 10.74 -1.88 -11.64
N TRP A 365 11.64 -1.00 -12.09
CA TRP A 365 12.46 -0.17 -11.21
C TRP A 365 11.64 0.77 -10.34
N VAL A 366 10.69 1.50 -10.92
CA VAL A 366 9.82 2.43 -10.18
C VAL A 366 9.03 1.69 -9.09
N ARG A 367 8.47 0.52 -9.43
CA ARG A 367 7.76 -0.35 -8.48
C ARG A 367 8.67 -0.81 -7.35
N LYS A 368 9.90 -1.23 -7.66
CA LYS A 368 10.93 -1.64 -6.69
C LYS A 368 11.25 -0.51 -5.71
N CYS A 369 11.46 0.70 -6.20
CA CYS A 369 11.73 1.87 -5.37
C CYS A 369 10.57 2.19 -4.42
N LEU A 370 9.34 2.31 -4.95
CA LEU A 370 8.17 2.64 -4.15
C LEU A 370 7.88 1.57 -3.09
N SER A 371 7.97 0.29 -3.45
CA SER A 371 7.80 -0.83 -2.51
C SER A 371 8.91 -0.85 -1.46
N SER A 372 10.16 -0.56 -1.84
CA SER A 372 11.29 -0.48 -0.91
C SER A 372 11.12 0.64 0.12
N HIS A 373 10.66 1.81 -0.32
CA HIS A 373 10.30 2.91 0.58
C HIS A 373 9.14 2.52 1.50
N ALA A 374 8.08 1.89 0.96
CA ALA A 374 6.93 1.44 1.72
C ALA A 374 7.31 0.42 2.82
N CYS A 375 8.14 -0.58 2.50
CA CYS A 375 8.67 -1.53 3.49
C CYS A 375 9.48 -0.81 4.57
N ARG A 376 10.39 0.08 4.18
CA ARG A 376 11.26 0.79 5.13
C ARG A 376 10.46 1.63 6.14
N ILE A 377 9.45 2.37 5.67
CA ILE A 377 8.60 3.16 6.56
C ILE A 377 7.70 2.25 7.42
N ALA A 378 7.18 1.15 6.86
CA ALA A 378 6.35 0.19 7.59
C ALA A 378 7.12 -0.45 8.75
N ILE A 379 8.38 -0.83 8.54
CA ILE A 379 9.26 -1.39 9.58
C ILE A 379 9.45 -0.34 10.70
N ARG A 380 9.81 0.90 10.35
CA ARG A 380 9.99 1.98 11.33
C ARG A 380 8.72 2.21 12.16
N LEU A 381 7.58 2.37 11.49
CA LEU A 381 6.30 2.62 12.16
C LEU A 381 5.80 1.40 12.94
N GLY A 382 6.09 0.19 12.47
CA GLY A 382 5.74 -1.06 13.14
C GLY A 382 6.42 -1.22 14.50
N PHE A 383 7.67 -0.74 14.65
CA PHE A 383 8.34 -0.71 15.95
C PHE A 383 7.91 0.46 16.83
N GLN A 384 7.60 1.62 16.25
CA GLN A 384 7.26 2.82 17.04
C GLN A 384 5.80 2.84 17.49
N CYS A 385 4.87 2.46 16.61
CA CYS A 385 3.42 2.50 16.87
C CYS A 385 2.69 1.38 16.09
N PRO A 386 2.92 0.10 16.43
CA PRO A 386 2.37 -1.04 15.68
C PRO A 386 0.86 -0.98 15.50
N THR A 387 0.13 -0.57 16.54
CA THR A 387 -1.34 -0.45 16.51
C THR A 387 -1.82 0.52 15.43
N SER A 388 -1.26 1.73 15.39
CA SER A 388 -1.65 2.76 14.41
C SER A 388 -1.37 2.30 12.98
N THR A 389 -0.21 1.66 12.76
CA THR A 389 0.17 1.12 11.44
C THR A 389 -0.80 0.05 10.97
N VAL A 390 -1.07 -0.95 11.82
CA VAL A 390 -1.96 -2.08 11.49
C VAL A 390 -3.39 -1.59 11.26
N ILE A 391 -3.90 -0.64 12.06
CA ILE A 391 -5.25 -0.08 11.87
C ILE A 391 -5.32 0.72 10.55
N ALA A 392 -4.33 1.57 10.26
CA ALA A 392 -4.29 2.35 9.03
C ALA A 392 -4.27 1.45 7.78
N GLN A 393 -3.43 0.42 7.79
CA GLN A 393 -3.36 -0.58 6.72
C GLN A 393 -4.67 -1.37 6.60
N ARG A 394 -5.26 -1.82 7.72
CA ARG A 394 -6.55 -2.52 7.71
C ARG A 394 -7.67 -1.65 7.15
N ARG A 395 -7.68 -0.35 7.46
CA ARG A 395 -8.64 0.59 6.88
C ARG A 395 -8.42 0.75 5.37
N LEU A 396 -7.17 0.81 4.91
CA LEU A 396 -6.86 0.86 3.47
C LEU A 396 -7.23 -0.44 2.74
N LEU A 397 -7.02 -1.61 3.34
CA LEU A 397 -7.52 -2.90 2.82
C LEU A 397 -9.05 -2.90 2.72
N GLY A 398 -9.73 -2.38 3.74
CA GLY A 398 -11.17 -2.20 3.71
C GLY A 398 -11.63 -1.24 2.62
N ILE A 399 -10.79 -0.31 2.16
CA ILE A 399 -11.10 0.52 0.98
C ILE A 399 -10.92 -0.31 -0.28
N GLN A 400 -9.79 -1.02 -0.42
CA GLN A 400 -9.49 -1.85 -1.59
C GLN A 400 -10.53 -2.94 -1.85
N GLU A 401 -11.01 -3.62 -0.80
CA GLU A 401 -12.12 -4.58 -0.91
C GLU A 401 -13.36 -3.97 -1.60
N LEU A 402 -13.60 -2.68 -1.39
CA LEU A 402 -14.74 -1.95 -1.95
C LEU A 402 -14.47 -1.37 -3.34
N LEU A 403 -13.20 -1.30 -3.76
CA LEU A 403 -12.80 -0.89 -5.10
C LEU A 403 -13.00 -2.02 -6.13
N GLY A 404 -13.23 -3.26 -5.70
CA GLY A 404 -13.34 -4.45 -6.56
C GLY A 404 -11.99 -5.02 -6.94
#